data_AF-A0AAD8VJ93-F1
#
_entry.id   AF-A0AAD8VJ93-F1
#
_cell.length_a   1.000
_cell.length_b   1.000
_cell.length_c   1.000
_cell.angle_alpha   90.00
_cell.angle_beta   90.00
_cell.angle_gamma   90.00
#
_symmetry.space_group_name_H-M   'P 1'
#
loop_
_entity.id
_entity.type
_entity.pdbx_description
1 polymer ?
#
loop_
_entity_poly.entity_id
_entity_poly.type
_entity_poly.pdbx_seq_one_letter_code
_entity_poly.pdbx_strand_id
1 'polypeptide(L)'
;MEYGDKTFKDEKLFLYQGFDPANVNNTNRLPLPSLEGAINQRDADILFMWKRYEQLNAGSEEKVQVLKKIKETVAHRKHLDSSIDFIGKLVFGFEKGPSVLEAPRSSGQPVVDDWDCLKRMVRVFESHCGSLTQYGMKHMRAFANLCNNGVSEAEMKEASVGACSGYNSGKWSPLVLGHSA
;
A
#
# COMPACT_ATOMS: atom_id res chain seq x y z
N MET A 1 0.55 13.98 -13.13
CA MET A 1 2.02 13.95 -13.26
C MET A 1 2.35 13.42 -14.64
N GLU A 2 3.46 13.87 -15.24
CA GLU A 2 3.89 13.44 -16.58
C GLU A 2 5.39 13.10 -16.55
N TYR A 3 5.75 11.97 -17.14
CA TYR A 3 7.11 11.40 -17.14
C TYR A 3 7.47 10.90 -18.54
N GLY A 4 8.77 10.72 -18.82
CA GLY A 4 9.26 10.26 -20.11
C GLY A 4 9.37 11.37 -21.15
N ASP A 5 9.31 10.98 -22.43
CA ASP A 5 9.26 11.93 -23.55
C ASP A 5 7.97 12.76 -23.46
N LYS A 6 8.05 14.06 -23.74
CA LYS A 6 6.92 14.99 -23.71
C LYS A 6 6.66 15.63 -25.07
N THR A 7 7.39 15.22 -26.11
CA THR A 7 7.23 15.73 -27.47
C THR A 7 5.87 15.37 -28.08
N PHE A 8 5.29 14.24 -27.67
CA PHE A 8 4.00 13.76 -28.18
C PHE A 8 2.79 14.59 -27.73
N LYS A 9 2.96 15.63 -26.91
CA LYS A 9 1.84 16.41 -26.35
C LYS A 9 0.97 17.12 -27.39
N ASP A 10 1.55 17.48 -28.53
CA ASP A 10 0.83 18.14 -29.62
C ASP A 10 0.11 17.14 -30.53
N GLU A 11 0.37 15.84 -30.35
CA GLU A 11 -0.28 14.78 -31.10
C GLU A 11 -1.76 14.67 -30.74
N LYS A 12 -2.57 14.31 -31.74
CA LYS A 12 -4.01 14.15 -31.55
C LYS A 12 -4.29 12.81 -30.86
N LEU A 13 -5.20 12.85 -29.88
CA LEU A 13 -5.56 11.68 -29.06
C LEU A 13 -6.01 10.46 -29.88
N PHE A 14 -6.58 10.66 -31.07
CA PHE A 14 -7.02 9.57 -31.93
C PHE A 14 -5.87 8.67 -32.41
N LEU A 15 -4.62 9.15 -32.40
CA LEU A 15 -3.45 8.33 -32.70
C LEU A 15 -3.25 7.21 -31.65
N TYR A 16 -3.79 7.40 -30.45
CA TYR A 16 -3.67 6.48 -29.31
C TYR A 16 -4.97 5.74 -28.99
N GLN A 17 -6.12 6.41 -29.15
CA GLN A 17 -7.43 5.89 -28.74
C GLN A 17 -8.37 5.58 -29.91
N GLY A 18 -7.96 5.85 -31.15
CA GLY A 18 -8.84 5.81 -32.32
C GLY A 18 -9.80 7.00 -32.38
N PHE A 19 -10.66 7.01 -33.40
CA PHE A 19 -11.67 8.05 -33.60
C PHE A 19 -13.06 7.42 -33.65
N ASP A 20 -13.95 7.88 -32.79
CA ASP A 20 -15.37 7.53 -32.82
C ASP A 20 -16.14 8.55 -33.70
N PRO A 21 -16.66 8.13 -34.87
CA PRO A 21 -17.41 8.99 -35.77
C PRO A 21 -18.66 9.65 -35.13
N ALA A 22 -19.21 9.09 -34.05
CA ALA A 22 -20.33 9.70 -33.35
C ALA A 22 -19.96 11.02 -32.65
N ASN A 23 -18.66 11.27 -32.41
CA ASN A 23 -18.16 12.41 -31.63
C ASN A 23 -17.63 13.57 -32.50
N VAL A 24 -17.88 13.57 -33.81
CA VAL A 24 -17.37 14.60 -34.76
C VAL A 24 -17.70 16.03 -34.33
N ASN A 25 -18.88 16.27 -33.76
CA ASN A 25 -19.34 17.59 -33.33
C ASN A 25 -19.15 17.85 -31.82
N ASN A 26 -18.56 16.91 -31.08
CA ASN A 26 -18.34 17.08 -29.65
C ASN A 26 -17.18 18.05 -29.41
N THR A 27 -17.39 18.99 -28.48
CA THR A 27 -16.31 19.88 -28.07
C THR A 27 -15.32 19.13 -27.18
N ASN A 28 -14.01 19.39 -27.36
CA ASN A 28 -12.93 18.79 -26.56
C ASN A 28 -12.90 19.29 -25.10
N ARG A 29 -14.00 19.83 -24.57
CA ARG A 29 -14.10 20.35 -23.21
C ARG A 29 -14.87 19.35 -22.36
N LEU A 30 -14.14 18.48 -21.69
CA LEU A 30 -14.71 17.66 -20.62
C LEU A 30 -14.85 18.53 -19.36
N PRO A 31 -16.05 18.60 -18.75
CA PRO A 31 -16.19 19.17 -17.43
C PRO A 31 -15.32 18.37 -16.46
N LEU A 32 -14.56 19.07 -15.61
CA LEU A 32 -13.80 18.42 -14.55
C LEU A 32 -14.80 17.70 -13.62
N PRO A 33 -14.66 16.39 -13.38
CA PRO A 33 -15.56 15.69 -12.46
C PRO A 33 -15.49 16.33 -11.08
N SER A 34 -16.64 16.56 -10.44
CA SER A 34 -16.66 16.88 -9.02
C SER A 34 -16.01 15.73 -8.25
N LEU A 35 -15.05 16.05 -7.38
CA LEU A 35 -14.47 15.08 -6.45
C LEU A 35 -15.27 14.97 -5.16
N GLU A 36 -16.45 15.60 -5.07
CA GLU A 36 -17.34 15.46 -3.93
C GLU A 36 -17.73 13.98 -3.74
N GLY A 37 -17.46 13.45 -2.55
CA GLY A 37 -17.70 12.05 -2.23
C GLY A 37 -16.60 11.07 -2.69
N ALA A 38 -15.45 11.56 -3.17
CA ALA A 38 -14.33 10.69 -3.49
C ALA A 38 -13.81 9.94 -2.25
N ILE A 39 -13.55 8.64 -2.41
CA ILE A 39 -13.05 7.76 -1.35
C ILE A 39 -11.61 7.40 -1.64
N ASN A 40 -10.77 7.38 -0.60
CA ASN A 40 -9.40 6.90 -0.74
C ASN A 40 -9.41 5.41 -1.15
N GLN A 41 -8.66 5.04 -2.19
CA GLN A 41 -8.63 3.65 -2.68
C GLN A 41 -8.24 2.64 -1.59
N ARG A 42 -7.41 3.05 -0.61
CA ARG A 42 -7.02 2.19 0.51
C ARG A 42 -8.14 1.94 1.51
N ASP A 43 -9.17 2.79 1.53
CA ASP A 43 -10.31 2.68 2.45
C ASP A 43 -11.54 2.04 1.78
N ALA A 44 -11.51 1.94 0.44
CA ALA A 44 -12.65 1.48 -0.36
C ALA A 44 -13.09 0.04 -0.02
N ASP A 45 -12.17 -0.87 0.28
CA ASP A 45 -12.46 -2.26 0.64
C ASP A 45 -13.17 -2.38 2.00
N ILE A 46 -12.70 -1.63 3.01
CA ILE A 46 -13.33 -1.59 4.33
C ILE A 46 -14.68 -0.90 4.25
N LEU A 47 -14.77 0.22 3.53
CA LEU A 47 -16.04 0.93 3.37
C LEU A 47 -17.08 0.07 2.65
N PHE A 48 -16.66 -0.66 1.61
CA PHE A 48 -17.52 -1.65 0.93
C PHE A 48 -18.04 -2.70 1.91
N MET A 49 -17.15 -3.33 2.69
CA MET A 49 -17.57 -4.35 3.66
C MET A 49 -18.49 -3.76 4.73
N TRP A 50 -18.22 -2.54 5.18
CA TRP A 50 -19.05 -1.83 6.16
C TRP A 50 -20.46 -1.55 5.62
N LYS A 51 -20.56 -1.03 4.38
CA LYS A 51 -21.85 -0.81 3.72
C LYS A 51 -22.63 -2.10 3.51
N ARG A 52 -21.95 -3.20 3.15
CA ARG A 52 -22.57 -4.54 3.10
C ARG A 52 -23.10 -4.95 4.48
N TYR A 53 -22.30 -4.77 5.53
CA TYR A 53 -22.72 -5.10 6.90
C TYR A 53 -23.99 -4.33 7.35
N GLU A 54 -24.07 -3.03 7.03
CA GLU A 54 -25.23 -2.19 7.35
C GLU A 54 -26.52 -2.71 6.67
N GLN A 55 -26.40 -3.19 5.43
CA GLN A 55 -27.54 -3.67 4.63
C GLN A 55 -28.02 -5.08 5.02
N LEU A 56 -27.22 -5.87 5.73
CA LEU A 56 -27.58 -7.24 6.12
C LEU A 56 -28.56 -7.26 7.30
N ASN A 57 -29.44 -8.26 7.30
CA ASN A 57 -30.42 -8.48 8.37
C ASN A 57 -29.75 -8.76 9.72
N ALA A 58 -30.33 -8.23 10.80
CA ALA A 58 -29.86 -8.50 12.15
C ALA A 58 -29.92 -10.00 12.46
N GLY A 59 -28.83 -10.53 13.03
CA GLY A 59 -28.75 -11.94 13.42
C GLY A 59 -28.47 -12.93 12.27
N SER A 60 -28.30 -12.49 11.03
CA SER A 60 -27.91 -13.40 9.95
C SER A 60 -26.47 -13.88 10.11
N GLU A 61 -26.22 -15.15 9.80
CA GLU A 61 -24.87 -15.74 9.81
C GLU A 61 -23.91 -14.94 8.91
N GLU A 62 -24.40 -14.48 7.76
CA GLU A 62 -23.64 -13.64 6.85
C GLU A 62 -23.19 -12.33 7.51
N LYS A 63 -24.06 -11.68 8.29
CA LYS A 63 -23.74 -10.43 8.98
C LYS A 63 -22.63 -10.64 10.01
N VAL A 64 -22.65 -11.77 10.71
CA VAL A 64 -21.61 -12.18 11.66
C VAL A 64 -20.28 -12.41 10.92
N GLN A 65 -20.29 -13.10 9.78
CA GLN A 65 -19.10 -13.38 8.98
C GLN A 65 -18.48 -12.11 8.38
N VAL A 66 -19.31 -11.19 7.85
CA VAL A 66 -18.82 -9.91 7.34
C VAL A 66 -18.19 -9.09 8.46
N LEU A 67 -18.82 -9.00 9.63
CA LEU A 67 -18.26 -8.29 10.78
C LEU A 67 -16.93 -8.91 11.24
N LYS A 68 -16.83 -10.24 11.26
CA LYS A 68 -15.57 -10.95 11.54
C LYS A 68 -14.48 -10.57 10.54
N LYS A 69 -14.80 -10.58 9.24
CA LYS A 69 -13.85 -10.20 8.18
C LYS A 69 -13.37 -8.75 8.31
N ILE A 70 -14.26 -7.82 8.66
CA ILE A 70 -13.90 -6.42 8.92
C ILE A 70 -12.92 -6.35 10.09
N LYS A 71 -13.25 -6.98 11.23
CA LYS A 71 -12.39 -6.99 12.43
C LYS A 71 -11.01 -7.55 12.14
N GLU A 72 -10.93 -8.69 11.45
CA GLU A 72 -9.67 -9.32 11.06
C GLU A 72 -8.84 -8.44 10.11
N THR A 73 -9.50 -7.78 9.16
CA THR A 73 -8.83 -6.86 8.21
C THR A 73 -8.27 -5.66 8.96
N VAL A 74 -9.07 -4.99 9.79
CA VAL A 74 -8.63 -3.83 10.59
C VAL A 74 -7.51 -4.22 11.54
N ALA A 75 -7.61 -5.38 12.21
CA ALA A 75 -6.57 -5.87 13.12
C ALA A 75 -5.25 -6.11 12.38
N HIS A 76 -5.30 -6.71 11.19
CA HIS A 76 -4.12 -6.91 10.37
C HIS A 76 -3.50 -5.60 9.87
N ARG A 77 -4.34 -4.64 9.43
CA ARG A 77 -3.86 -3.30 9.04
C ARG A 77 -3.15 -2.58 10.19
N LYS A 78 -3.75 -2.62 11.38
CA LYS A 78 -3.17 -2.06 12.60
C LYS A 78 -1.83 -2.72 12.93
N HIS A 79 -1.76 -4.05 12.83
CA HIS A 79 -0.53 -4.81 13.02
C HIS A 79 0.57 -4.36 12.05
N LEU A 80 0.27 -4.23 10.76
CA LEU A 80 1.24 -3.78 9.76
C LEU A 80 1.76 -2.37 10.08
N ASP A 81 0.85 -1.43 10.38
CA ASP A 81 1.22 -0.06 10.72
C ASP A 81 2.09 -0.01 11.99
N SER A 82 1.69 -0.71 13.07
CA SER A 82 2.45 -0.70 14.32
C SER A 82 3.79 -1.42 14.21
N SER A 83 3.87 -2.50 13.44
CA SER A 83 5.10 -3.27 13.28
C SER A 83 6.15 -2.46 12.54
N ILE A 84 5.77 -1.76 11.48
CA ILE A 84 6.70 -0.96 10.68
C ILE A 84 7.16 0.28 11.44
N ASP A 85 6.26 0.95 12.15
CA ASP A 85 6.63 2.03 13.08
C ASP A 85 7.64 1.54 14.13
N PHE A 86 7.40 0.37 14.74
CA PHE A 86 8.30 -0.16 15.75
C PHE A 86 9.65 -0.62 15.18
N ILE A 87 9.68 -1.20 13.98
CA ILE A 87 10.94 -1.48 13.26
C ILE A 87 11.75 -0.20 13.08
N GLY A 88 11.12 0.90 12.66
CA GLY A 88 11.80 2.19 12.54
C GLY A 88 12.43 2.64 13.86
N LYS A 89 11.72 2.47 14.97
CA LYS A 89 12.21 2.81 16.31
C LYS A 89 13.37 1.93 16.76
N LEU A 90 13.35 0.64 16.42
CA LEU A 90 14.44 -0.29 16.72
C LEU A 90 15.70 0.02 15.91
N VAL A 91 15.56 0.37 14.64
CA VAL A 91 16.68 0.57 13.72
C VAL A 91 17.31 1.97 13.84
N PHE A 92 16.49 3.01 13.95
CA PHE A 92 16.97 4.41 13.92
C PHE A 92 16.72 5.17 15.24
N GLY A 93 16.22 4.49 16.26
CA GLY A 93 15.87 5.06 17.56
C GLY A 93 14.46 5.64 17.63
N PHE A 94 13.94 5.78 18.85
CA PHE A 94 12.53 6.14 19.11
C PHE A 94 12.13 7.53 18.62
N GLU A 95 13.06 8.49 18.61
CA GLU A 95 12.78 9.87 18.20
C GLU A 95 12.79 10.05 16.68
N LYS A 96 13.76 9.44 16.00
CA LYS A 96 14.01 9.66 14.57
C LYS A 96 13.45 8.56 13.67
N GLY A 97 13.21 7.36 14.19
CA GLY A 97 12.74 6.22 13.40
C GLY A 97 11.52 6.50 12.54
N PRO A 98 10.39 6.95 13.13
CA PRO A 98 9.18 7.22 12.35
C PRO A 98 9.42 8.27 11.25
N SER A 99 10.14 9.35 11.55
CA SER A 99 10.40 10.41 10.57
C SER A 99 11.33 9.98 9.44
N VAL A 100 12.34 9.14 9.72
CA VAL A 100 13.22 8.56 8.70
C VAL A 100 12.44 7.62 7.77
N LEU A 101 11.56 6.78 8.32
CA LEU A 101 10.75 5.85 7.49
C LEU A 101 9.75 6.58 6.58
N GLU A 102 9.18 7.70 7.05
CA GLU A 102 8.17 8.44 6.30
C GLU A 102 8.75 9.46 5.32
N ALA A 103 10.02 9.85 5.49
CA ALA A 103 10.67 10.91 4.74
C ALA A 103 10.56 10.71 3.21
N PRO A 104 9.93 11.64 2.47
CA PRO A 104 9.92 11.59 1.03
C PRO A 104 11.26 12.05 0.45
N ARG A 105 11.65 11.46 -0.68
CA ARG A 105 12.75 11.99 -1.50
C ARG A 105 12.29 13.20 -2.31
N SER A 106 13.24 14.03 -2.72
CA SER A 106 12.97 15.18 -3.59
C SER A 106 12.36 14.73 -4.93
N SER A 107 11.51 15.58 -5.51
CA SER A 107 10.87 15.29 -6.80
C SER A 107 11.91 14.94 -7.89
N GLY A 108 11.62 13.90 -8.67
CA GLY A 108 12.50 13.41 -9.74
C GLY A 108 13.54 12.37 -9.30
N GLN A 109 13.76 12.17 -8.01
CA GLN A 109 14.61 11.10 -7.51
C GLN A 109 13.88 9.74 -7.51
N PRO A 110 14.58 8.63 -7.75
CA PRO A 110 14.01 7.30 -7.58
C PRO A 110 13.64 7.04 -6.11
N VAL A 111 12.63 6.20 -5.88
CA VAL A 111 12.16 5.85 -4.53
C VAL A 111 13.25 5.16 -3.71
N VAL A 112 14.01 4.28 -4.35
CA VAL A 112 15.11 3.52 -3.75
C VAL A 112 16.30 3.48 -4.71
N ASP A 113 17.51 3.38 -4.16
CA ASP A 113 18.73 3.24 -4.97
C ASP A 113 19.02 1.77 -5.33
N ASP A 114 18.78 0.85 -4.40
CA ASP A 114 18.88 -0.61 -4.61
C ASP A 114 17.49 -1.28 -4.56
N TRP A 115 16.97 -1.63 -5.73
CA TRP A 115 15.68 -2.32 -5.88
C TRP A 115 15.70 -3.77 -5.37
N ASP A 116 16.86 -4.43 -5.39
CA ASP A 116 16.97 -5.78 -4.85
C ASP A 116 17.00 -5.74 -3.33
N CYS A 117 17.63 -4.71 -2.73
CA CYS A 117 17.48 -4.44 -1.30
C CYS A 117 16.01 -4.26 -0.93
N LEU A 118 15.25 -3.44 -1.67
CA LEU A 118 13.83 -3.22 -1.38
C LEU A 118 13.06 -4.54 -1.32
N LYS A 119 13.25 -5.41 -2.32
CA LYS A 119 12.61 -6.73 -2.37
C LYS A 119 13.04 -7.61 -1.18
N ARG A 120 14.33 -7.63 -0.82
CA ARG A 120 14.83 -8.38 0.33
C ARG A 120 14.20 -7.89 1.64
N MET A 121 14.14 -6.57 1.87
CA MET A 121 13.54 -5.99 3.08
C MET A 121 12.06 -6.35 3.21
N VAL A 122 11.32 -6.32 2.09
CA VAL A 122 9.92 -6.75 2.04
C VAL A 122 9.79 -8.24 2.38
N ARG A 123 10.60 -9.11 1.77
CA ARG A 123 10.57 -10.56 2.07
C ARG A 123 10.88 -10.87 3.52
N VAL A 124 11.92 -10.26 4.08
CA VAL A 124 12.28 -10.42 5.51
C VAL A 124 11.14 -9.99 6.41
N PHE A 125 10.54 -8.83 6.14
CA PHE A 125 9.37 -8.37 6.89
C PHE A 125 8.24 -9.40 6.82
N GLU A 126 7.83 -9.83 5.63
CA GLU A 126 6.70 -10.74 5.47
C GLU A 126 6.92 -12.11 6.12
N SER A 127 8.17 -12.61 6.11
CA SER A 127 8.54 -13.87 6.78
C SER A 127 8.37 -13.83 8.30
N HIS A 128 8.39 -12.64 8.92
CA HIS A 128 8.26 -12.49 10.37
C HIS A 128 6.94 -11.83 10.81
N CYS A 129 6.37 -10.98 9.97
CA CYS A 129 5.24 -10.12 10.31
C CYS A 129 3.97 -10.45 9.52
N GLY A 130 4.03 -11.37 8.56
CA GLY A 130 2.93 -11.70 7.66
C GLY A 130 2.90 -10.83 6.40
N SER A 131 2.10 -11.27 5.42
CA SER A 131 1.92 -10.64 4.12
C SER A 131 1.50 -9.17 4.26
N LEU A 132 2.03 -8.31 3.39
CA LEU A 132 1.63 -6.90 3.34
C LEU A 132 0.19 -6.73 2.86
N THR A 133 -0.34 -7.65 2.05
CA THR A 133 -1.56 -7.47 1.26
C THR A 133 -1.49 -6.19 0.40
N GLN A 134 -2.59 -5.83 -0.28
CA GLN A 134 -2.66 -4.56 -1.01
C GLN A 134 -2.55 -3.33 -0.08
N TYR A 135 -3.00 -3.44 1.17
CA TYR A 135 -2.93 -2.33 2.12
C TYR A 135 -1.48 -1.98 2.48
N GLY A 136 -0.68 -2.97 2.84
CA GLY A 136 0.69 -2.82 3.32
C GLY A 136 1.67 -2.28 2.27
N MET A 137 1.29 -2.33 0.98
CA MET A 137 2.04 -1.64 -0.10
C MET A 137 2.19 -0.13 0.16
N LYS A 138 1.34 0.47 1.02
CA LYS A 138 1.53 1.86 1.49
C LYS A 138 2.90 2.11 2.14
N HIS A 139 3.52 1.06 2.70
CA HIS A 139 4.75 1.12 3.45
C HIS A 139 6.01 0.89 2.60
N MET A 140 5.88 0.79 1.27
CA MET A 140 7.04 0.61 0.39
C MET A 140 8.09 1.72 0.53
N ARG A 141 7.68 2.93 0.89
CA ARG A 141 8.62 4.02 1.20
C ARG A 141 9.46 3.73 2.45
N ALA A 142 8.87 3.13 3.49
CA ALA A 142 9.59 2.77 4.70
C ALA A 142 10.69 1.74 4.38
N PHE A 143 10.34 0.69 3.61
CA PHE A 143 11.32 -0.31 3.16
C PHE A 143 12.40 0.29 2.25
N ALA A 144 12.03 1.22 1.37
CA ALA A 144 13.00 1.94 0.56
C ALA A 144 13.95 2.78 1.43
N ASN A 145 13.43 3.47 2.44
CA ASN A 145 14.24 4.30 3.33
C ASN A 145 15.17 3.47 4.21
N LEU A 146 14.80 2.23 4.59
CA LEU A 146 15.74 1.29 5.21
C LEU A 146 16.93 1.02 4.29
N CYS A 147 16.67 0.68 3.02
CA CYS A 147 17.72 0.45 2.02
C CYS A 147 18.58 1.69 1.76
N ASN A 148 17.95 2.86 1.61
CA ASN A 148 18.63 4.12 1.33
C ASN A 148 19.52 4.59 2.50
N ASN A 149 19.27 4.10 3.72
CA ASN A 149 20.09 4.35 4.90
C ASN A 149 21.07 3.19 5.20
N GLY A 150 21.21 2.24 4.28
CA GLY A 150 22.21 1.17 4.39
C GLY A 150 21.89 0.10 5.45
N VAL A 151 20.64 -0.04 5.86
CA VAL A 151 20.22 -1.06 6.83
C VAL A 151 20.45 -2.45 6.25
N SER A 152 21.15 -3.30 7.00
CA SER A 152 21.45 -4.66 6.57
C SER A 152 20.24 -5.58 6.71
N GLU A 153 20.26 -6.70 5.96
CA GLU A 153 19.21 -7.72 6.06
C GLU A 153 19.14 -8.32 7.48
N ALA A 154 20.28 -8.42 8.17
CA ALA A 154 20.37 -8.93 9.53
C ALA A 154 19.70 -7.98 10.53
N GLU A 155 19.96 -6.67 10.45
CA GLU A 155 19.30 -5.67 11.29
C GLU A 155 17.79 -5.64 11.04
N MET A 156 17.37 -5.69 9.77
CA MET A 156 15.95 -5.76 9.43
C MET A 156 15.29 -7.03 10.00
N LYS A 157 15.98 -8.18 9.94
CA LYS A 157 15.50 -9.44 10.49
C LYS A 157 15.33 -9.36 12.01
N GLU A 158 16.35 -8.87 12.73
CA GLU A 158 16.29 -8.73 14.19
C GLU A 158 15.15 -7.77 14.60
N ALA A 159 15.05 -6.62 13.94
CA ALA A 159 13.97 -5.67 14.17
C ALA A 159 12.58 -6.26 13.87
N SER A 160 12.43 -7.03 12.79
CA SER A 160 11.16 -7.70 12.45
C SER A 160 10.77 -8.75 13.48
N VAL A 161 11.74 -9.54 13.97
CA VAL A 161 11.50 -10.51 15.05
C VAL A 161 11.06 -9.80 16.33
N GLY A 162 11.73 -8.70 16.70
CA GLY A 162 11.37 -7.91 17.87
C GLY A 162 10.00 -7.22 17.76
N ALA A 163 9.64 -6.76 16.57
CA ALA A 163 8.37 -6.06 16.33
C ALA A 163 7.16 -6.99 16.22
N CYS A 164 7.37 -8.20 15.69
CA CYS A 164 6.29 -9.11 15.33
C CYS A 164 6.24 -10.36 16.21
N SER A 165 7.04 -10.41 17.29
CA SER A 165 7.05 -11.54 18.23
C SER A 165 5.65 -11.79 18.79
N GLY A 166 5.14 -13.02 18.62
CA GLY A 166 3.82 -13.42 19.11
C GLY A 166 2.65 -13.09 18.20
N TYR A 167 2.87 -12.44 17.05
CA TYR A 167 1.82 -12.28 16.03
C TYR A 167 1.58 -13.59 15.29
N ASN A 168 0.33 -14.07 15.30
CA ASN A 168 -0.09 -15.19 14.47
C ASN A 168 -0.68 -14.65 13.15
N SER A 169 0.10 -14.74 12.07
CA SER A 169 -0.31 -14.29 10.74
C SER A 169 -1.48 -15.08 10.17
N GLY A 170 -1.70 -16.34 10.60
CA GLY A 170 -2.79 -17.19 10.13
C GLY A 170 -2.92 -17.19 8.60
N LYS A 171 -4.10 -16.80 8.11
CA LYS A 171 -4.39 -16.68 6.66
C LYS A 171 -3.55 -15.65 5.92
N TRP A 172 -2.90 -14.72 6.62
CA TRP A 172 -2.00 -13.71 6.07
C TRP A 172 -0.54 -14.16 6.08
N SER A 173 -0.27 -15.45 6.29
CA SER A 173 1.08 -15.99 6.10
C SER A 173 1.51 -15.89 4.63
N PRO A 174 2.75 -15.45 4.34
CA PRO A 174 3.29 -15.51 2.97
C PRO A 174 3.40 -16.96 2.45
N LEU A 175 3.39 -17.98 3.32
CA LEU A 175 3.31 -19.39 2.90
C LEU A 175 1.99 -19.73 2.21
N VAL A 176 0.93 -18.96 2.50
CA VAL A 176 -0.41 -19.14 1.90
C VAL A 176 -0.61 -18.21 0.71
N LEU A 177 -0.19 -16.96 0.84
CA LEU A 177 -0.46 -15.91 -0.16
C LEU A 177 0.68 -15.64 -1.14
N GLY A 178 1.85 -16.22 -0.90
CA GLY A 178 3.09 -15.82 -1.56
C GLY A 178 3.68 -14.54 -0.95
N HIS A 179 4.91 -14.25 -1.35
CA HIS A 179 5.58 -12.99 -1.03
C HIS A 179 5.14 -11.89 -2.00
N SER A 180 5.08 -10.66 -1.52
CA SER A 180 4.77 -9.48 -2.33
C SER A 180 5.92 -9.08 -3.27
N ALA A 181 7.13 -9.60 -3.03
CA ALA A 181 8.35 -9.29 -3.76
C ALA A 181 9.12 -10.56 -4.17
#